data_AF-A0A072P744-F1
#
_entry.id   AF-A0A072P744-F1
#
_cell.length_a   1.000
_cell.length_b   1.000
_cell.length_c   1.000
_cell.angle_alpha   90.00
_cell.angle_beta   90.00
_cell.angle_gamma   90.00
#
_symmetry.space_group_name_H-M   'P 1'
#
loop_
_entity.id
_entity.type
_entity.pdbx_description
1 polymer ?
#
loop_
_entity_poly.entity_id
_entity_poly.type
_entity_poly.pdbx_seq_one_letter_code
_entity_poly.pdbx_strand_id
1 'polypeptide(L)'
;MIRQSTRKKSHINTTHSPIEPLDGSQTGSAQDGTVSTPSITTEDGSQMNLALQVDLPDTVIIPASLRTNEDASFPEARPQVCALATSAAVEELSSLPLVSTPLGSGPGSYSRDMALQLVDLFFHHVQPWLPLLHAPHFRDFLHERLGPHDNALAGLTADEAFLLTSIFALASRFIYPASLQGAPCSRLEEAYVAKAREYYTNCRDMDTHTFTYLQGCTALAFYFYSSGLSAQGWILVGVCVRVAYDLGLSELDGALDDPDSENDWILTEERRRTWWLIWELDSFGSYVSRKPFAIDRSAFSVFLPVADEYWFSGQRVASTRLPAGPEGSWAALRASPNQSERAWYLAAADIMSQSAECLQQRSKVKSQRLCMLKNEISCLRLSLPPNFRLSTDYMSSSAPRCRSNWIIGTHLTLSTASFITEYLSLLDDCEGRRLGDASNFSILLQTRALEISRFAWRWPTEHIRSAHPFFACLLLTPHVQGLESPLKSSPIASSGEVIKLIQSHLGEIWKLGLTAKR
;
A
#
# COMPACT_ATOMS: atom_id res chain seq x y z
N MET A 1 22.30 -58.00 -4.90
CA MET A 1 22.91 -57.64 -6.21
C MET A 1 22.98 -56.12 -6.29
N ILE A 2 24.18 -55.55 -6.28
CA ILE A 2 24.41 -54.10 -6.36
C ILE A 2 25.17 -53.85 -7.67
N ARG A 3 24.66 -52.96 -8.54
CA ARG A 3 25.37 -52.54 -9.75
C ARG A 3 26.02 -51.18 -9.53
N GLN A 4 27.35 -51.17 -9.50
CA GLN A 4 28.16 -49.97 -9.61
C GLN A 4 28.17 -49.47 -11.06
N SER A 5 28.29 -48.16 -11.27
CA SER A 5 28.67 -47.58 -12.56
C SER A 5 29.86 -46.63 -12.38
N THR A 6 30.86 -46.78 -13.24
CA THR A 6 32.20 -46.22 -13.07
C THR A 6 32.36 -44.82 -13.66
N ARG A 7 32.93 -43.89 -12.91
CA ARG A 7 33.36 -42.56 -13.40
C ARG A 7 34.87 -42.58 -13.67
N LYS A 8 35.29 -42.53 -14.94
CA LYS A 8 36.71 -42.39 -15.33
C LYS A 8 37.20 -40.95 -15.11
N LYS A 9 38.37 -40.81 -14.47
CA LYS A 9 39.22 -39.61 -14.55
C LYS A 9 40.36 -39.88 -15.54
N SER A 10 40.87 -38.83 -16.18
CA SER A 10 42.16 -38.82 -16.88
C SER A 10 43.02 -37.70 -16.31
N HIS A 11 44.20 -38.05 -15.80
CA HIS A 11 45.23 -37.11 -15.32
C HIS A 11 46.19 -36.71 -16.46
N ILE A 12 46.89 -35.58 -16.28
CA ILE A 12 48.36 -35.38 -16.35
C ILE A 12 48.59 -33.88 -16.00
N ASN A 13 49.18 -33.50 -14.87
CA ASN A 13 50.62 -33.52 -14.47
C ASN A 13 51.49 -32.51 -15.28
N THR A 14 52.42 -31.71 -14.74
CA THR A 14 52.90 -31.47 -13.34
C THR A 14 53.79 -30.21 -13.26
N THR A 15 54.27 -29.86 -12.04
CA THR A 15 55.38 -28.94 -11.67
C THR A 15 54.99 -27.46 -11.44
N HIS A 16 55.59 -26.71 -10.49
CA HIS A 16 56.42 -27.07 -9.31
C HIS A 16 56.29 -26.05 -8.15
N SER A 17 56.56 -26.50 -6.92
CA SER A 17 56.69 -25.72 -5.65
C SER A 17 58.19 -25.37 -5.38
N PRO A 18 58.61 -24.83 -4.20
CA PRO A 18 57.88 -24.32 -3.01
C PRO A 18 58.42 -22.98 -2.42
N ILE A 19 57.88 -22.51 -1.28
CA ILE A 19 58.58 -22.20 -0.01
C ILE A 19 57.57 -21.67 1.05
N GLU A 20 57.70 -22.17 2.27
CA GLU A 20 56.98 -21.85 3.53
C GLU A 20 58.01 -21.29 4.56
N PRO A 21 57.66 -20.95 5.82
CA PRO A 21 56.49 -20.22 6.38
C PRO A 21 56.96 -19.10 7.35
N LEU A 22 56.08 -18.54 8.21
CA LEU A 22 56.35 -18.34 9.66
C LEU A 22 55.14 -17.76 10.45
N ASP A 23 55.14 -18.04 11.77
CA ASP A 23 54.10 -17.77 12.78
C ASP A 23 53.89 -16.28 13.18
N GLY A 24 52.78 -16.01 13.88
CA GLY A 24 52.61 -14.81 14.72
C GLY A 24 51.21 -14.64 15.30
N SER A 25 51.05 -14.71 16.63
CA SER A 25 49.73 -14.75 17.31
C SER A 25 49.43 -13.54 18.24
N GLN A 26 48.15 -13.45 18.65
CA GLN A 26 47.63 -12.81 19.88
C GLN A 26 47.30 -11.28 19.96
N THR A 27 45.98 -11.01 19.97
CA THR A 27 45.16 -10.29 21.00
C THR A 27 45.68 -9.04 21.76
N GLY A 28 44.82 -8.01 21.93
CA GLY A 28 44.94 -7.07 23.06
C GLY A 28 44.06 -5.81 23.13
N SER A 29 42.89 -5.90 23.78
CA SER A 29 42.22 -4.87 24.65
C SER A 29 41.83 -3.45 24.16
N ALA A 30 40.75 -2.93 24.76
CA ALA A 30 40.17 -1.59 24.58
C ALA A 30 40.42 -0.65 25.78
N GLN A 31 40.09 0.65 25.66
CA GLN A 31 39.91 1.57 26.80
C GLN A 31 38.95 2.73 26.51
N ASP A 32 38.32 3.24 27.57
CA ASP A 32 37.24 4.25 27.59
C ASP A 32 37.66 5.71 27.36
N GLY A 33 36.67 6.57 27.06
CA GLY A 33 36.81 8.03 27.11
C GLY A 33 35.47 8.78 27.02
N THR A 34 34.88 9.14 28.16
CA THR A 34 33.75 10.08 28.25
C THR A 34 34.24 11.54 28.40
N VAL A 35 33.40 12.54 28.06
CA VAL A 35 33.15 13.80 28.84
C VAL A 35 32.40 14.89 28.03
N SER A 36 31.25 15.29 28.57
CA SER A 36 30.59 16.62 28.63
C SER A 36 30.23 17.50 27.40
N THR A 37 28.97 17.94 27.42
CA THR A 37 28.42 19.17 26.82
C THR A 37 28.75 20.44 27.62
N PRO A 38 28.53 21.63 27.04
CA PRO A 38 27.66 22.61 27.71
C PRO A 38 26.73 23.42 26.78
N SER A 39 25.77 24.13 27.40
CA SER A 39 24.75 24.99 26.77
C SER A 39 24.89 26.46 27.20
N ILE A 40 24.34 27.42 26.43
CA ILE A 40 24.01 28.85 26.75
C ILE A 40 23.38 29.44 25.44
N THR A 41 22.12 29.93 25.36
CA THR A 41 21.50 31.24 25.76
C THR A 41 22.24 32.47 25.19
N THR A 42 21.64 33.59 24.72
CA THR A 42 20.28 34.18 24.79
C THR A 42 20.13 35.32 23.73
N GLU A 43 18.90 35.82 23.49
CA GLU A 43 18.55 37.21 23.05
C GLU A 43 19.04 37.73 21.66
N ASP A 44 18.48 38.78 21.03
CA ASP A 44 17.13 39.39 20.95
C ASP A 44 17.13 40.44 19.78
N GLY A 45 16.00 41.01 19.37
CA GLY A 45 15.96 42.39 18.82
C GLY A 45 15.77 42.64 17.30
N SER A 46 14.52 42.93 16.94
CA SER A 46 14.07 44.15 16.21
C SER A 46 14.39 44.44 14.72
N GLN A 47 13.29 44.47 13.95
CA GLN A 47 12.82 45.55 13.02
C GLN A 47 13.80 46.23 12.02
N MET A 48 13.44 46.22 10.73
CA MET A 48 12.74 47.36 10.10
C MET A 48 12.19 47.07 8.68
N ASN A 49 11.13 47.79 8.31
CA ASN A 49 10.53 47.79 6.97
C ASN A 49 11.43 48.51 5.95
N LEU A 50 11.29 48.16 4.67
CA LEU A 50 11.12 49.18 3.63
C LEU A 50 10.24 48.64 2.50
N ALA A 51 9.12 49.33 2.22
CA ALA A 51 8.29 49.05 1.06
C ALA A 51 8.84 49.81 -0.16
N LEU A 52 8.77 49.20 -1.34
CA LEU A 52 8.80 49.92 -2.62
C LEU A 52 7.81 49.25 -3.59
N GLN A 53 7.05 50.11 -4.26
CA GLN A 53 5.82 49.82 -4.99
C GLN A 53 6.01 50.36 -6.40
N VAL A 54 5.88 49.52 -7.44
CA VAL A 54 5.83 49.98 -8.85
C VAL A 54 4.83 49.14 -9.63
N ASP A 55 4.03 49.85 -10.41
CA ASP A 55 2.78 49.49 -11.05
C ASP A 55 2.81 48.46 -12.20
N LEU A 56 1.61 47.98 -12.52
CA LEU A 56 1.22 47.34 -13.79
C LEU A 56 1.35 48.33 -14.99
N PRO A 57 1.33 47.84 -16.24
CA PRO A 57 0.05 47.82 -16.95
C PRO A 57 -0.22 46.60 -17.86
N ASP A 58 -1.49 46.19 -17.85
CA ASP A 58 -2.34 45.82 -18.98
C ASP A 58 -1.88 44.93 -20.17
N THR A 59 -2.55 43.77 -20.24
CA THR A 59 -3.53 43.44 -21.30
C THR A 59 -3.18 43.68 -22.78
N VAL A 60 -3.22 42.63 -23.62
CA VAL A 60 -3.98 42.61 -24.91
C VAL A 60 -4.00 41.23 -25.61
N ILE A 61 -5.22 40.70 -25.76
CA ILE A 61 -5.84 39.98 -26.90
C ILE A 61 -5.13 38.79 -27.58
N ILE A 62 -5.84 37.65 -27.56
CA ILE A 62 -5.67 36.47 -28.44
C ILE A 62 -6.50 36.66 -29.72
N PRO A 63 -5.97 36.32 -30.91
CA PRO A 63 -6.77 35.85 -32.04
C PRO A 63 -6.50 34.36 -32.33
N ALA A 64 -7.54 33.66 -32.79
CA ALA A 64 -7.52 32.22 -33.02
C ALA A 64 -7.27 31.84 -34.48
N SER A 65 -7.06 30.53 -34.68
CA SER A 65 -7.10 29.76 -35.93
C SER A 65 -5.87 29.81 -36.85
N LEU A 66 -5.34 28.61 -37.13
CA LEU A 66 -5.09 28.11 -38.48
C LEU A 66 -5.05 26.57 -38.43
N ARG A 67 -5.76 25.92 -39.36
CA ARG A 67 -5.66 24.47 -39.62
C ARG A 67 -4.66 24.25 -40.75
N THR A 68 -3.85 23.20 -40.67
CA THR A 68 -3.45 22.38 -41.83
C THR A 68 -3.13 20.96 -41.38
N ASN A 69 -3.39 19.98 -42.25
CA ASN A 69 -3.09 18.56 -42.06
C ASN A 69 -1.58 18.29 -42.24
N GLU A 70 -1.09 17.14 -41.79
CA GLU A 70 -0.74 16.02 -42.70
C GLU A 70 -0.25 14.76 -41.96
N ASP A 71 -0.37 13.65 -42.67
CA ASP A 71 -0.39 12.27 -42.20
C ASP A 71 0.91 11.70 -41.62
N ALA A 72 0.76 10.78 -40.65
CA ALA A 72 1.70 9.66 -40.45
C ALA A 72 0.95 8.45 -39.86
N SER A 73 0.88 7.36 -40.62
CA SER A 73 0.10 6.16 -40.31
C SER A 73 0.81 5.21 -39.33
N PHE A 74 0.06 4.69 -38.36
CA PHE A 74 0.38 3.47 -37.59
C PHE A 74 -0.90 2.64 -37.38
N PRO A 75 -0.82 1.30 -37.30
CA PRO A 75 -1.98 0.43 -37.46
C PRO A 75 -2.88 0.38 -36.21
N GLU A 76 -4.19 0.58 -36.40
CA GLU A 76 -5.21 0.32 -35.38
C GLU A 76 -5.34 -1.19 -35.10
N ALA A 77 -4.84 -1.65 -33.96
CA ALA A 77 -5.33 -2.88 -33.35
C ALA A 77 -6.64 -2.56 -32.60
N ARG A 78 -7.80 -2.82 -33.24
CA ARG A 78 -9.11 -2.72 -32.58
C ARG A 78 -9.31 -3.86 -31.57
N PRO A 79 -9.55 -3.58 -30.27
CA PRO A 79 -10.10 -4.59 -29.37
C PRO A 79 -11.63 -4.64 -29.56
N GLN A 80 -12.11 -5.61 -30.34
CA GLN A 80 -13.55 -5.89 -30.42
C GLN A 80 -14.01 -6.72 -29.21
N VAL A 81 -14.83 -6.07 -28.38
CA VAL A 81 -15.96 -6.64 -27.63
C VAL A 81 -15.66 -7.85 -26.72
N CYS A 82 -15.45 -7.54 -25.42
CA CYS A 82 -15.87 -8.44 -24.33
C CYS A 82 -16.53 -7.66 -23.18
N ALA A 83 -17.37 -6.67 -23.52
CA ALA A 83 -18.04 -5.78 -22.57
C ALA A 83 -19.39 -6.30 -22.04
N LEU A 84 -19.87 -7.45 -22.54
CA LEU A 84 -21.22 -7.96 -22.29
C LEU A 84 -21.31 -8.96 -21.12
N ALA A 85 -20.21 -9.57 -20.71
CA ALA A 85 -20.20 -10.57 -19.63
C ALA A 85 -20.12 -9.95 -18.22
N THR A 86 -19.41 -8.83 -18.05
CA THR A 86 -19.24 -8.15 -16.76
C THR A 86 -20.33 -7.14 -16.43
N SER A 87 -21.02 -6.55 -17.42
CA SER A 87 -22.09 -5.59 -17.16
C SER A 87 -23.31 -6.25 -16.50
N ALA A 88 -23.75 -7.41 -17.02
CA ALA A 88 -24.95 -8.09 -16.53
C ALA A 88 -24.84 -8.53 -15.07
N ALA A 89 -23.70 -9.13 -14.68
CA ALA A 89 -23.46 -9.56 -13.30
C ALA A 89 -23.33 -8.38 -12.31
N VAL A 90 -22.90 -7.20 -12.77
CA VAL A 90 -22.75 -6.01 -11.92
C VAL A 90 -24.06 -5.22 -11.79
N GLU A 91 -24.91 -5.21 -12.82
CA GLU A 91 -26.26 -4.60 -12.73
C GLU A 91 -27.23 -5.44 -11.88
N GLU A 92 -27.20 -6.78 -11.94
CA GLU A 92 -28.03 -7.60 -11.03
C GLU A 92 -27.65 -7.40 -9.55
N LEU A 93 -26.35 -7.29 -9.22
CA LEU A 93 -25.86 -7.09 -7.85
C LEU A 93 -26.14 -5.69 -7.28
N SER A 94 -26.48 -4.71 -8.11
CA SER A 94 -26.97 -3.41 -7.66
C SER A 94 -28.43 -3.45 -7.14
N SER A 95 -29.11 -4.58 -7.36
CA SER A 95 -30.54 -4.79 -7.07
C SER A 95 -30.82 -5.88 -6.02
N LEU A 96 -29.81 -6.27 -5.23
CA LEU A 96 -29.99 -7.23 -4.13
C LEU A 96 -31.16 -6.81 -3.22
N PRO A 97 -32.19 -7.66 -3.03
CA PRO A 97 -33.35 -7.28 -2.23
C PRO A 97 -32.96 -7.04 -0.77
N LEU A 98 -33.50 -5.98 -0.16
CA LEU A 98 -33.33 -5.71 1.27
C LEU A 98 -34.00 -6.82 2.10
N VAL A 99 -33.26 -7.88 2.39
CA VAL A 99 -33.67 -8.91 3.34
C VAL A 99 -33.68 -8.30 4.74
N SER A 100 -34.86 -7.86 5.14
CA SER A 100 -35.13 -7.22 6.43
C SER A 100 -35.51 -8.27 7.48
N THR A 101 -34.71 -9.35 7.61
CA THR A 101 -34.93 -10.35 8.65
C THR A 101 -34.46 -9.79 10.01
N PRO A 102 -35.33 -9.78 11.04
CA PRO A 102 -34.91 -9.37 12.37
C PRO A 102 -33.94 -10.44 12.94
N LEU A 103 -32.67 -10.07 13.14
CA LEU A 103 -31.66 -10.97 13.70
C LEU A 103 -32.09 -11.55 15.07
N GLY A 104 -32.05 -12.87 15.18
CA GLY A 104 -32.17 -13.55 16.46
C GLY A 104 -30.84 -13.62 17.20
N SER A 105 -30.88 -13.36 18.51
CA SER A 105 -29.77 -13.44 19.50
C SER A 105 -28.67 -12.36 19.39
N GLY A 106 -28.02 -12.12 20.53
CA GLY A 106 -27.32 -10.88 20.90
C GLY A 106 -26.09 -10.43 20.09
N PRO A 107 -25.40 -9.36 20.54
CA PRO A 107 -24.23 -8.82 19.87
C PRO A 107 -23.13 -9.88 19.79
N GLY A 108 -22.67 -10.18 18.56
CA GLY A 108 -21.74 -11.28 18.30
C GLY A 108 -22.41 -12.62 17.97
N SER A 109 -23.66 -12.63 17.51
CA SER A 109 -24.23 -13.82 16.84
C SER A 109 -23.35 -14.23 15.65
N TYR A 110 -23.01 -15.52 15.61
CA TYR A 110 -22.27 -16.17 14.53
C TYR A 110 -23.22 -17.04 13.69
N SER A 111 -24.49 -16.65 13.52
CA SER A 111 -25.41 -17.40 12.68
C SER A 111 -24.89 -17.50 11.24
N ARG A 112 -25.28 -18.57 10.54
CA ARG A 112 -24.92 -18.79 9.13
C ARG A 112 -25.23 -17.58 8.25
N ASP A 113 -26.42 -17.01 8.39
CA ASP A 113 -26.86 -15.87 7.58
C ASP A 113 -26.01 -14.62 7.85
N MET A 114 -25.66 -14.38 9.11
CA MET A 114 -24.79 -13.27 9.51
C MET A 114 -23.36 -13.44 8.97
N ALA A 115 -22.84 -14.67 9.01
CA ALA A 115 -21.54 -15.01 8.45
C ALA A 115 -21.48 -14.76 6.93
N LEU A 116 -22.49 -15.22 6.19
CA LEU A 116 -22.59 -14.99 4.75
C LEU A 116 -22.72 -13.49 4.42
N GLN A 117 -23.58 -12.75 5.14
CA GLN A 117 -23.74 -11.30 4.96
C GLN A 117 -22.43 -10.54 5.21
N LEU A 118 -21.68 -10.90 6.27
CA LEU A 118 -20.38 -10.29 6.56
C LEU A 118 -19.33 -10.59 5.49
N VAL A 119 -19.35 -11.80 4.92
CA VAL A 119 -18.45 -12.17 3.81
C VAL A 119 -18.81 -11.42 2.53
N ASP A 120 -20.10 -11.22 2.24
CA ASP A 120 -20.55 -10.39 1.11
C ASP A 120 -20.12 -8.92 1.28
N LEU A 121 -20.28 -8.37 2.48
CA LEU A 121 -19.79 -7.01 2.81
C LEU A 121 -18.27 -6.91 2.68
N PHE A 122 -17.51 -7.95 3.07
CA PHE A 122 -16.07 -8.00 2.86
C PHE A 122 -15.71 -7.95 1.37
N PHE A 123 -16.32 -8.82 0.55
CA PHE A 123 -16.03 -8.85 -0.89
C PHE A 123 -16.45 -7.56 -1.61
N HIS A 124 -17.52 -6.89 -1.16
CA HIS A 124 -17.97 -5.64 -1.77
C HIS A 124 -17.17 -4.40 -1.32
N HIS A 125 -16.78 -4.31 -0.04
CA HIS A 125 -16.24 -3.07 0.54
C HIS A 125 -14.77 -3.15 1.01
N VAL A 126 -14.23 -4.34 1.23
CA VAL A 126 -12.88 -4.56 1.80
C VAL A 126 -11.93 -5.13 0.75
N GLN A 127 -12.30 -6.25 0.12
CA GLN A 127 -11.53 -6.89 -0.94
C GLN A 127 -11.03 -5.93 -2.05
N PRO A 128 -11.79 -4.93 -2.54
CA PRO A 128 -11.32 -4.10 -3.66
C PRO A 128 -10.09 -3.23 -3.37
N TRP A 129 -9.75 -3.04 -2.08
CA TRP A 129 -8.48 -2.43 -1.64
C TRP A 129 -7.60 -3.41 -0.84
N LEU A 130 -8.16 -4.52 -0.34
CA LEU A 130 -7.46 -5.63 0.33
C LEU A 130 -7.70 -6.97 -0.42
N PRO A 131 -7.12 -7.18 -1.61
CA PRO A 131 -7.39 -8.36 -2.44
C PRO A 131 -6.69 -9.63 -1.88
N LEU A 132 -7.20 -10.15 -0.77
CA LEU A 132 -6.58 -11.21 0.03
C LEU A 132 -7.02 -12.62 -0.36
N LEU A 133 -8.24 -12.77 -0.90
CA LEU A 133 -8.91 -14.07 -1.06
C LEU A 133 -9.43 -14.27 -2.50
N HIS A 134 -9.26 -15.44 -3.08
CA HIS A 134 -9.91 -15.78 -4.34
C HIS A 134 -11.42 -15.99 -4.12
N ALA A 135 -12.24 -14.99 -4.46
CA ALA A 135 -13.64 -14.92 -4.05
C ALA A 135 -14.50 -16.14 -4.47
N PRO A 136 -14.35 -16.73 -5.68
CA PRO A 136 -15.03 -17.98 -6.04
C PRO A 136 -14.67 -19.13 -5.10
N HIS A 137 -13.37 -19.46 -4.97
CA HIS A 137 -12.91 -20.58 -4.13
C HIS A 137 -13.28 -20.40 -2.66
N PHE A 138 -13.23 -19.17 -2.14
CA PHE A 138 -13.63 -18.90 -0.77
C PHE A 138 -15.13 -19.07 -0.55
N ARG A 139 -15.98 -18.78 -1.54
CA ARG A 139 -17.42 -19.06 -1.47
C ARG A 139 -17.70 -20.56 -1.51
N ASP A 140 -17.03 -21.30 -2.38
CA ASP A 140 -17.14 -22.76 -2.46
C ASP A 140 -16.73 -23.41 -1.12
N PHE A 141 -15.59 -23.00 -0.58
CA PHE A 141 -15.12 -23.37 0.76
C PHE A 141 -16.19 -23.10 1.85
N LEU A 142 -16.83 -21.92 1.84
CA LEU A 142 -17.91 -21.62 2.79
C LEU A 142 -19.16 -22.45 2.55
N HIS A 143 -19.52 -22.77 1.31
CA HIS A 143 -20.65 -23.66 1.01
C HIS A 143 -20.41 -25.09 1.52
N GLU A 144 -19.17 -25.59 1.46
CA GLU A 144 -18.77 -26.89 2.00
C GLU A 144 -18.69 -26.90 3.53
N ARG A 145 -18.11 -25.86 4.14
CA ARG A 145 -17.86 -25.79 5.59
C ARG A 145 -19.06 -25.33 6.41
N LEU A 146 -19.86 -24.38 5.91
CA LEU A 146 -21.02 -23.87 6.63
C LEU A 146 -22.19 -24.85 6.47
N GLY A 147 -22.20 -25.88 7.33
CA GLY A 147 -23.33 -26.80 7.49
C GLY A 147 -24.60 -26.11 8.04
N PRO A 148 -25.66 -26.88 8.34
CA PRO A 148 -26.85 -26.39 9.03
C PRO A 148 -26.59 -26.24 10.55
N HIS A 149 -25.51 -25.54 10.90
CA HIS A 149 -25.12 -25.27 12.29
C HIS A 149 -25.65 -23.90 12.73
N ASP A 150 -26.12 -23.81 13.98
CA ASP A 150 -26.53 -22.54 14.60
C ASP A 150 -25.38 -21.52 14.71
N ASN A 151 -24.13 -22.02 14.67
CA ASN A 151 -22.90 -21.24 14.73
C ASN A 151 -22.00 -21.57 13.53
N ALA A 152 -21.74 -20.58 12.67
CA ALA A 152 -20.89 -20.65 11.49
C ALA A 152 -19.40 -20.94 11.79
N LEU A 153 -18.96 -20.77 13.04
CA LEU A 153 -17.62 -21.15 13.47
C LEU A 153 -17.54 -22.62 13.95
N ALA A 154 -18.69 -23.28 14.17
CA ALA A 154 -18.71 -24.69 14.58
C ALA A 154 -18.44 -25.58 13.35
N GLY A 155 -17.31 -26.29 13.36
CA GLY A 155 -16.87 -27.15 12.26
C GLY A 155 -15.67 -26.60 11.46
N LEU A 156 -15.30 -25.33 11.68
CA LEU A 156 -14.08 -24.76 11.13
C LEU A 156 -12.84 -25.20 11.94
N THR A 157 -11.69 -25.28 11.28
CA THR A 157 -10.40 -25.35 11.99
C THR A 157 -10.10 -24.02 12.71
N ALA A 158 -9.12 -24.02 13.62
CA ALA A 158 -8.80 -22.82 14.41
C ALA A 158 -8.29 -21.65 13.55
N ASP A 159 -7.55 -21.93 12.47
CA ASP A 159 -7.06 -20.97 11.49
C ASP A 159 -8.15 -20.52 10.49
N GLU A 160 -9.05 -21.41 10.07
CA GLU A 160 -10.25 -21.03 9.30
C GLU A 160 -11.16 -20.08 10.10
N ALA A 161 -11.43 -20.40 11.37
CA ALA A 161 -12.20 -19.55 12.27
C ALA A 161 -11.47 -18.22 12.58
N PHE A 162 -10.14 -18.23 12.66
CA PHE A 162 -9.34 -17.02 12.80
C PHE A 162 -9.47 -16.09 11.59
N LEU A 163 -9.31 -16.62 10.38
CA LEU A 163 -9.49 -15.87 9.15
C LEU A 163 -10.91 -15.29 9.08
N LEU A 164 -11.92 -16.12 9.31
CA LEU A 164 -13.32 -15.71 9.20
C LEU A 164 -13.72 -14.64 10.24
N THR A 165 -13.26 -14.77 11.49
CA THR A 165 -13.48 -13.72 12.51
C THR A 165 -12.71 -12.43 12.23
N SER A 166 -11.56 -12.50 11.57
CA SER A 166 -10.80 -11.32 11.11
C SER A 166 -11.48 -10.62 9.92
N ILE A 167 -12.11 -11.38 9.02
CA ILE A 167 -12.99 -10.87 7.96
C ILE A 167 -14.20 -10.14 8.59
N PHE A 168 -14.86 -10.76 9.57
CA PHE A 168 -16.00 -10.16 10.27
C PHE A 168 -15.65 -8.84 10.97
N ALA A 169 -14.47 -8.77 11.59
CA ALA A 169 -13.95 -7.55 12.20
C ALA A 169 -13.83 -6.39 11.19
N LEU A 170 -13.32 -6.65 9.98
CA LEU A 170 -13.24 -5.64 8.91
C LEU A 170 -14.60 -5.28 8.32
N ALA A 171 -15.44 -6.29 8.04
CA ALA A 171 -16.71 -6.13 7.34
C ALA A 171 -17.84 -5.54 8.21
N SER A 172 -17.81 -5.76 9.53
CA SER A 172 -18.85 -5.29 10.46
C SER A 172 -19.11 -3.77 10.39
N ARG A 173 -18.09 -2.99 10.01
CA ARG A 173 -18.15 -1.54 9.79
C ARG A 173 -19.16 -1.10 8.72
N PHE A 174 -19.54 -2.01 7.83
CA PHE A 174 -20.49 -1.76 6.73
C PHE A 174 -21.92 -2.26 7.03
N ILE A 175 -22.18 -2.77 8.24
CA ILE A 175 -23.54 -3.18 8.63
C ILE A 175 -24.42 -1.95 8.88
N TYR A 176 -25.60 -1.96 8.28
CA TYR A 176 -26.61 -0.91 8.47
C TYR A 176 -27.19 -0.93 9.90
N PRO A 177 -27.31 0.23 10.59
CA PRO A 177 -27.88 0.29 11.94
C PRO A 177 -29.28 -0.30 12.11
N ALA A 178 -30.09 -0.30 11.04
CA ALA A 178 -31.42 -0.92 11.02
C ALA A 178 -31.37 -2.44 11.27
N SER A 179 -30.33 -3.12 10.78
CA SER A 179 -30.12 -4.56 10.99
C SER A 179 -29.73 -4.91 12.43
N LEU A 180 -29.19 -3.94 13.18
CA LEU A 180 -28.61 -4.16 14.52
C LEU A 180 -29.61 -4.11 15.68
N GLN A 181 -30.92 -3.96 15.42
CA GLN A 181 -31.98 -3.88 16.44
C GLN A 181 -31.68 -2.90 17.60
N GLY A 182 -30.99 -1.79 17.31
CA GLY A 182 -30.61 -0.78 18.30
C GLY A 182 -29.27 -1.02 19.01
N ALA A 183 -28.54 -2.10 18.71
CA ALA A 183 -27.15 -2.24 19.14
C ALA A 183 -26.24 -1.28 18.33
N PRO A 184 -25.30 -0.56 18.97
CA PRO A 184 -24.34 0.28 18.25
C PRO A 184 -23.30 -0.59 17.53
N CYS A 185 -23.02 -0.26 16.26
CA CYS A 185 -22.09 -1.00 15.40
C CYS A 185 -20.69 -1.20 16.03
N SER A 186 -20.21 -0.23 16.83
CA SER A 186 -18.92 -0.33 17.53
C SER A 186 -18.83 -1.54 18.49
N ARG A 187 -19.91 -1.90 19.18
CA ARG A 187 -19.91 -3.08 20.08
C ARG A 187 -19.81 -4.39 19.31
N LEU A 188 -20.29 -4.42 18.06
CA LEU A 188 -20.22 -5.60 17.22
C LEU A 188 -18.81 -5.75 16.61
N GLU A 189 -18.23 -4.66 16.14
CA GLU A 189 -16.81 -4.57 15.74
C GLU A 189 -15.90 -5.05 16.90
N GLU A 190 -16.09 -4.50 18.11
CA GLU A 190 -15.35 -4.91 19.32
C GLU A 190 -15.47 -6.41 19.61
N ALA A 191 -16.67 -7.00 19.49
CA ALA A 191 -16.90 -8.42 19.73
C ALA A 191 -16.18 -9.32 18.71
N TYR A 192 -16.27 -9.04 17.41
CA TYR A 192 -15.59 -9.83 16.38
C TYR A 192 -14.06 -9.71 16.49
N VAL A 193 -13.55 -8.52 16.84
CA VAL A 193 -12.11 -8.29 17.05
C VAL A 193 -11.60 -9.01 18.28
N ALA A 194 -12.37 -9.04 19.38
CA ALA A 194 -12.03 -9.81 20.56
C ALA A 194 -11.93 -11.31 20.22
N LYS A 195 -12.86 -11.84 19.42
CA LYS A 195 -12.83 -13.24 18.97
C LYS A 195 -11.67 -13.53 18.02
N ALA A 196 -11.38 -12.65 17.06
CA ALA A 196 -10.22 -12.78 16.19
C ALA A 196 -8.89 -12.80 16.97
N ARG A 197 -8.79 -12.01 18.05
CA ARG A 197 -7.64 -12.01 18.97
C ARG A 197 -7.51 -13.31 19.78
N GLU A 198 -8.63 -13.88 20.21
CA GLU A 198 -8.68 -15.19 20.87
C GLU A 198 -8.14 -16.28 19.94
N TYR A 199 -8.68 -16.40 18.73
CA TYR A 199 -8.20 -17.38 17.75
C TYR A 199 -6.74 -17.12 17.33
N TYR A 200 -6.33 -15.87 17.11
CA TYR A 200 -4.93 -15.53 16.87
C TYR A 200 -4.02 -16.07 17.97
N THR A 201 -4.40 -15.89 19.25
CA THR A 201 -3.60 -16.35 20.39
C THR A 201 -3.54 -17.87 20.44
N ASN A 202 -4.65 -18.55 20.17
CA ASN A 202 -4.72 -20.02 20.15
C ASN A 202 -3.89 -20.65 19.01
N CYS A 203 -3.90 -20.03 17.82
CA CYS A 203 -3.16 -20.53 16.66
C CYS A 203 -1.67 -20.13 16.65
N ARG A 204 -1.29 -19.09 17.41
CA ARG A 204 0.10 -18.59 17.45
C ARG A 204 1.09 -19.66 17.89
N ASP A 205 0.70 -20.47 18.86
CA ASP A 205 1.57 -21.45 19.53
C ASP A 205 1.57 -22.83 18.83
N MET A 206 1.10 -22.91 17.58
CA MET A 206 1.19 -24.10 16.71
C MET A 206 2.62 -24.29 16.15
N ASP A 207 3.06 -25.54 16.02
CA ASP A 207 4.39 -25.90 15.50
C ASP A 207 4.62 -25.50 14.03
N THR A 208 3.56 -25.47 13.22
CA THR A 208 3.58 -25.03 11.82
C THR A 208 2.39 -24.13 11.54
N HIS A 209 2.63 -22.99 10.91
CA HIS A 209 1.59 -22.05 10.52
C HIS A 209 1.07 -22.33 9.11
N THR A 210 -0.23 -22.20 8.90
CA THR A 210 -0.86 -22.40 7.58
C THR A 210 -0.92 -21.09 6.79
N PHE A 211 -1.12 -21.19 5.47
CA PHE A 211 -1.41 -20.00 4.64
C PHE A 211 -2.71 -19.29 5.09
N THR A 212 -3.73 -20.05 5.50
CA THR A 212 -4.99 -19.53 6.09
C THR A 212 -4.73 -18.71 7.36
N TYR A 213 -3.85 -19.18 8.25
CA TYR A 213 -3.43 -18.42 9.43
C TYR A 213 -2.69 -17.12 9.04
N LEU A 214 -1.85 -17.14 8.01
CA LEU A 214 -1.19 -15.94 7.49
C LEU A 214 -2.20 -14.94 6.90
N GLN A 215 -3.21 -15.41 6.16
CA GLN A 215 -4.30 -14.57 5.66
C GLN A 215 -5.07 -13.95 6.84
N GLY A 216 -5.38 -14.71 7.89
CA GLY A 216 -6.00 -14.20 9.12
C GLY A 216 -5.14 -13.13 9.82
N CYS A 217 -3.84 -13.37 9.98
CA CYS A 217 -2.90 -12.40 10.52
C CYS A 217 -2.88 -11.10 9.70
N THR A 218 -2.88 -11.22 8.37
CA THR A 218 -2.87 -10.10 7.43
C THR A 218 -4.15 -9.28 7.56
N ALA A 219 -5.32 -9.91 7.53
CA ALA A 219 -6.61 -9.24 7.74
C ALA A 219 -6.68 -8.51 9.09
N LEU A 220 -6.25 -9.17 10.18
CA LEU A 220 -6.24 -8.56 11.52
C LEU A 220 -5.22 -7.41 11.65
N ALA A 221 -4.08 -7.48 10.95
CA ALA A 221 -3.10 -6.38 10.90
C ALA A 221 -3.66 -5.14 10.17
N PHE A 222 -4.33 -5.33 9.03
CA PHE A 222 -5.05 -4.25 8.35
C PHE A 222 -6.20 -3.72 9.19
N TYR A 223 -6.92 -4.56 9.95
CA TYR A 223 -7.89 -4.10 10.94
C TYR A 223 -7.22 -3.17 11.96
N PHE A 224 -6.08 -3.54 12.55
CA PHE A 224 -5.41 -2.69 13.54
C PHE A 224 -4.92 -1.37 12.94
N TYR A 225 -4.30 -1.34 11.77
CA TYR A 225 -3.85 -0.08 11.17
C TYR A 225 -5.02 0.80 10.71
N SER A 226 -6.08 0.25 10.13
CA SER A 226 -7.30 1.01 9.78
C SER A 226 -8.08 1.51 11.02
N SER A 227 -7.87 0.90 12.19
CA SER A 227 -8.40 1.35 13.48
C SER A 227 -7.61 2.52 14.11
N GLY A 228 -6.47 2.90 13.52
CA GLY A 228 -5.47 3.79 14.11
C GLY A 228 -4.21 3.02 14.49
N LEU A 229 -3.03 3.51 14.08
CA LEU A 229 -1.76 2.80 14.28
C LEU A 229 -1.55 2.45 15.75
N SER A 230 -1.22 1.18 16.00
CA SER A 230 -1.02 0.63 17.33
C SER A 230 0.25 -0.22 17.40
N ALA A 231 0.86 -0.27 18.59
CA ALA A 231 2.02 -1.14 18.82
C ALA A 231 1.71 -2.62 18.56
N GLN A 232 0.46 -3.04 18.80
CA GLN A 232 0.03 -4.40 18.50
C GLN A 232 -0.10 -4.66 16.99
N GLY A 233 -0.58 -3.69 16.21
CA GLY A 233 -0.53 -3.76 14.74
C GLY A 233 0.91 -3.95 14.25
N TRP A 234 1.84 -3.13 14.74
CA TRP A 234 3.27 -3.24 14.41
C TRP A 234 3.86 -4.63 14.71
N ILE A 235 3.57 -5.18 15.90
CA ILE A 235 4.04 -6.52 16.28
C ILE A 235 3.44 -7.60 15.37
N LEU A 236 2.13 -7.52 15.07
CA LEU A 236 1.45 -8.49 14.21
C LEU A 236 1.96 -8.44 12.77
N VAL A 237 2.28 -7.26 12.23
CA VAL A 237 2.93 -7.13 10.90
C VAL A 237 4.27 -7.86 10.90
N GLY A 238 5.08 -7.73 11.95
CA GLY A 238 6.32 -8.51 12.09
C GLY A 238 6.10 -10.02 12.17
N VAL A 239 4.94 -10.48 12.67
CA VAL A 239 4.54 -11.90 12.63
C VAL A 239 4.17 -12.30 11.20
N CYS A 240 3.34 -11.50 10.50
CA CYS A 240 3.01 -11.75 9.09
C CYS A 240 4.26 -11.91 8.22
N VAL A 241 5.25 -11.02 8.37
CA VAL A 241 6.51 -11.06 7.63
C VAL A 241 7.28 -12.36 7.89
N ARG A 242 7.46 -12.75 9.17
CA ARG A 242 8.18 -13.99 9.50
C ARG A 242 7.47 -15.25 9.00
N VAL A 243 6.15 -15.32 9.14
CA VAL A 243 5.33 -16.45 8.67
C VAL A 243 5.29 -16.50 7.14
N ALA A 244 5.32 -15.35 6.45
CA ALA A 244 5.44 -15.31 4.98
C ALA A 244 6.80 -15.85 4.50
N TYR A 245 7.90 -15.52 5.20
CA TYR A 245 9.21 -16.11 4.92
C TYR A 245 9.24 -17.63 5.18
N ASP A 246 8.69 -18.08 6.30
CA ASP A 246 8.61 -19.52 6.66
C ASP A 246 7.80 -20.34 5.64
N LEU A 247 6.71 -19.76 5.14
CA LEU A 247 5.89 -20.32 4.06
C LEU A 247 6.47 -20.12 2.64
N GLY A 248 7.67 -19.54 2.50
CA GLY A 248 8.35 -19.34 1.22
C GLY A 248 7.74 -18.29 0.28
N LEU A 249 6.83 -17.43 0.78
CA LEU A 249 6.15 -16.42 -0.05
C LEU A 249 7.09 -15.38 -0.67
N SER A 250 8.29 -15.19 -0.10
CA SER A 250 9.32 -14.30 -0.64
C SER A 250 9.97 -14.82 -1.92
N GLU A 251 9.87 -16.12 -2.22
CA GLU A 251 10.62 -16.78 -3.31
C GLU A 251 9.69 -17.44 -4.35
N LEU A 252 8.38 -17.13 -4.32
CA LEU A 252 7.35 -17.70 -5.21
C LEU A 252 7.74 -17.73 -6.69
N ASP A 253 8.38 -16.65 -7.16
CA ASP A 253 8.79 -16.48 -8.55
C ASP A 253 10.34 -16.49 -8.67
N GLY A 254 11.02 -17.21 -7.77
CA GLY A 254 12.48 -17.43 -7.78
C GLY A 254 12.91 -18.64 -8.61
N ALA A 255 12.06 -19.67 -8.67
CA ALA A 255 12.25 -20.85 -9.53
C ALA A 255 11.78 -20.55 -10.98
N LEU A 256 12.20 -21.40 -11.93
CA LEU A 256 11.77 -21.34 -13.34
C LEU A 256 10.50 -22.17 -13.62
N ASP A 257 9.86 -22.69 -12.57
CA ASP A 257 8.72 -23.59 -12.68
C ASP A 257 7.44 -22.76 -12.82
N ASP A 258 7.00 -22.56 -14.07
CA ASP A 258 5.66 -22.03 -14.35
C ASP A 258 4.60 -22.97 -13.77
N PRO A 259 3.49 -22.47 -13.20
CA PRO A 259 2.46 -23.32 -12.59
C PRO A 259 1.86 -24.31 -13.61
N ASP A 260 1.69 -25.56 -13.20
CA ASP A 260 1.25 -26.64 -14.09
C ASP A 260 -0.21 -26.47 -14.56
N SER A 261 -1.14 -26.14 -13.66
CA SER A 261 -2.57 -25.98 -13.98
C SER A 261 -3.10 -24.55 -13.79
N GLU A 262 -4.29 -24.27 -14.32
CA GLU A 262 -5.01 -23.01 -14.12
C GLU A 262 -5.24 -22.73 -12.63
N ASN A 263 -5.68 -23.74 -11.88
CA ASN A 263 -5.89 -23.65 -10.43
C ASN A 263 -4.59 -23.35 -9.68
N ASP A 264 -3.47 -23.98 -10.05
CA ASP A 264 -2.17 -23.68 -9.42
C ASP A 264 -1.74 -22.24 -9.66
N TRP A 265 -2.04 -21.68 -10.85
CA TRP A 265 -1.79 -20.26 -11.13
C TRP A 265 -2.67 -19.34 -10.27
N ILE A 266 -3.97 -19.64 -10.12
CA ILE A 266 -4.88 -18.86 -9.25
C ILE A 266 -4.39 -18.86 -7.80
N LEU A 267 -4.01 -20.04 -7.28
CA LEU A 267 -3.48 -20.21 -5.92
C LEU A 267 -2.09 -19.61 -5.73
N THR A 268 -1.29 -19.52 -6.79
CA THR A 268 0.01 -18.80 -6.77
C THR A 268 -0.23 -17.30 -6.73
N GLU A 269 -1.14 -16.78 -7.55
CA GLU A 269 -1.50 -15.36 -7.57
C GLU A 269 -2.12 -14.88 -6.25
N GLU A 270 -2.90 -15.73 -5.56
CA GLU A 270 -3.39 -15.47 -4.20
C GLU A 270 -2.25 -15.32 -3.18
N ARG A 271 -1.20 -16.15 -3.28
CA ARG A 271 0.02 -16.03 -2.48
C ARG A 271 0.80 -14.76 -2.81
N ARG A 272 0.96 -14.41 -4.10
CA ARG A 272 1.60 -13.13 -4.51
C ARG A 272 0.86 -11.93 -3.94
N ARG A 273 -0.48 -11.92 -4.04
CA ARG A 273 -1.33 -10.85 -3.49
C ARG A 273 -1.21 -10.73 -1.98
N THR A 274 -1.15 -11.86 -1.28
CA THR A 274 -0.88 -11.90 0.17
C THR A 274 0.51 -11.34 0.50
N TRP A 275 1.56 -11.69 -0.25
CA TRP A 275 2.89 -11.09 -0.10
C TRP A 275 2.87 -9.56 -0.25
N TRP A 276 2.25 -9.04 -1.31
CA TRP A 276 2.17 -7.59 -1.54
C TRP A 276 1.34 -6.84 -0.49
N LEU A 277 0.32 -7.48 0.09
CA LEU A 277 -0.42 -6.95 1.23
C LEU A 277 0.44 -6.86 2.50
N ILE A 278 1.29 -7.86 2.76
CA ILE A 278 2.23 -7.86 3.88
C ILE A 278 3.35 -6.82 3.67
N TRP A 279 3.84 -6.69 2.43
CA TRP A 279 4.79 -5.64 2.05
C TRP A 279 4.22 -4.23 2.22
N GLU A 280 2.93 -4.03 1.93
CA GLU A 280 2.26 -2.74 2.14
C GLU A 280 2.09 -2.44 3.63
N LEU A 281 1.75 -3.44 4.45
CA LEU A 281 1.70 -3.32 5.91
C LEU A 281 3.06 -2.94 6.52
N ASP A 282 4.12 -3.65 6.15
CA ASP A 282 5.48 -3.36 6.65
C ASP A 282 5.94 -1.97 6.20
N SER A 283 5.74 -1.64 4.91
CA SER A 283 6.10 -0.34 4.37
C SER A 283 5.34 0.80 5.07
N PHE A 284 4.01 0.69 5.21
CA PHE A 284 3.17 1.68 5.88
C PHE A 284 3.55 1.89 7.34
N GLY A 285 3.65 0.80 8.11
CA GLY A 285 4.01 0.86 9.52
C GLY A 285 5.37 1.55 9.71
N SER A 286 6.32 1.24 8.83
CA SER A 286 7.71 1.71 8.89
C SER A 286 7.82 3.20 8.61
N TYR A 287 7.24 3.71 7.52
CA TYR A 287 7.34 5.13 7.21
C TYR A 287 6.51 6.02 8.14
N VAL A 288 5.32 5.59 8.57
CA VAL A 288 4.49 6.38 9.50
C VAL A 288 5.12 6.40 10.91
N SER A 289 5.66 5.27 11.37
CA SER A 289 6.26 5.18 12.72
C SER A 289 7.75 5.59 12.77
N ARG A 290 8.37 5.87 11.62
CA ARG A 290 9.83 6.03 11.45
C ARG A 290 10.64 4.87 12.05
N LYS A 291 10.20 3.64 11.75
CA LYS A 291 10.84 2.40 12.20
C LYS A 291 11.47 1.66 11.01
N PRO A 292 12.51 0.83 11.25
CA PRO A 292 13.08 -0.03 10.22
C PRO A 292 12.03 -1.00 9.66
N PHE A 293 12.11 -1.23 8.35
CA PHE A 293 11.35 -2.26 7.65
C PHE A 293 11.74 -3.66 8.15
N ALA A 294 10.77 -4.56 8.24
CA ALA A 294 11.00 -5.97 8.54
C ALA A 294 11.30 -6.82 7.29
N ILE A 295 10.88 -6.37 6.11
CA ILE A 295 11.19 -7.01 4.83
C ILE A 295 12.49 -6.44 4.25
N ASP A 296 13.41 -7.33 3.88
CA ASP A 296 14.55 -6.97 3.05
C ASP A 296 14.11 -6.81 1.59
N ARG A 297 14.18 -5.57 1.07
CA ARG A 297 13.81 -5.23 -0.31
C ARG A 297 14.74 -5.82 -1.37
N SER A 298 15.94 -6.25 -0.98
CA SER A 298 16.91 -6.88 -1.88
C SER A 298 16.76 -8.40 -1.98
N ALA A 299 15.96 -9.02 -1.10
CA ALA A 299 15.89 -10.47 -0.91
C ALA A 299 14.46 -11.02 -1.06
N PHE A 300 13.73 -10.61 -2.10
CA PHE A 300 12.51 -11.29 -2.53
C PHE A 300 12.35 -11.32 -4.05
N SER A 301 11.66 -12.34 -4.55
CA SER A 301 11.37 -12.61 -5.96
C SER A 301 9.89 -12.94 -6.12
N VAL A 302 9.07 -11.90 -6.24
CA VAL A 302 7.61 -12.01 -6.37
C VAL A 302 7.11 -11.05 -7.45
N PHE A 303 6.35 -11.54 -8.42
CA PHE A 303 5.75 -10.72 -9.47
C PHE A 303 4.65 -9.80 -8.90
N LEU A 304 4.51 -8.61 -9.51
CA LEU A 304 3.42 -7.68 -9.20
C LEU A 304 2.06 -8.29 -9.55
N PRO A 305 1.00 -8.00 -8.76
CA PRO A 305 -0.30 -8.63 -8.95
C PRO A 305 -0.95 -8.18 -10.26
N VAL A 306 -1.54 -9.13 -10.98
CA VAL A 306 -2.27 -8.84 -12.22
C VAL A 306 -3.63 -8.18 -11.91
N ALA A 307 -4.37 -7.76 -12.92
CA ALA A 307 -5.72 -7.22 -12.70
C ALA A 307 -6.68 -8.32 -12.19
N ASP A 308 -7.67 -7.93 -11.38
CA ASP A 308 -8.58 -8.85 -10.69
C ASP A 308 -9.39 -9.72 -11.68
N GLU A 309 -9.70 -9.19 -12.86
CA GLU A 309 -10.44 -9.92 -13.89
C GLU A 309 -9.65 -11.11 -14.44
N TYR A 310 -8.32 -10.98 -14.54
CA TYR A 310 -7.45 -12.07 -14.96
C TYR A 310 -7.30 -13.12 -13.85
N TRP A 311 -7.18 -12.69 -12.60
CA TRP A 311 -7.10 -13.59 -11.45
C TRP A 311 -8.37 -14.43 -11.29
N PHE A 312 -9.55 -13.80 -11.31
CA PHE A 312 -10.83 -14.49 -11.14
C PHE A 312 -11.27 -15.35 -12.34
N SER A 313 -10.65 -15.18 -13.51
CA SER A 313 -10.93 -15.98 -14.71
C SER A 313 -9.88 -17.04 -15.01
N GLY A 314 -8.87 -17.23 -14.14
CA GLY A 314 -7.74 -18.13 -14.38
C GLY A 314 -6.82 -17.72 -15.55
N GLN A 315 -7.08 -16.56 -16.17
CA GLN A 315 -6.34 -16.12 -17.36
C GLN A 315 -4.93 -15.65 -16.98
N ARG A 316 -3.94 -16.49 -17.29
CA ARG A 316 -2.53 -16.18 -17.09
C ARG A 316 -2.10 -14.94 -17.89
N VAL A 317 -1.49 -13.98 -17.19
CA VAL A 317 -0.86 -12.80 -17.78
C VAL A 317 0.55 -12.68 -17.22
N ALA A 318 1.55 -12.51 -18.09
CA ALA A 318 2.92 -12.28 -17.67
C ALA A 318 3.04 -10.96 -16.89
N SER A 319 3.77 -10.97 -15.78
CA SER A 319 4.04 -9.76 -15.00
C SER A 319 5.53 -9.56 -14.78
N THR A 320 5.88 -8.67 -13.85
CA THR A 320 7.25 -8.22 -13.60
C THR A 320 7.48 -8.03 -12.11
N ARG A 321 8.73 -8.14 -11.67
CA ARG A 321 9.14 -7.93 -10.28
C ARG A 321 9.53 -6.47 -10.10
N LEU A 322 9.42 -5.94 -8.88
CA LEU A 322 10.12 -4.69 -8.58
C LEU A 322 11.63 -4.94 -8.53
N PRO A 323 12.46 -4.03 -9.05
CA PRO A 323 13.90 -4.08 -8.86
C PRO A 323 14.27 -3.80 -7.39
N ALA A 324 15.40 -4.34 -6.94
CA ALA A 324 15.93 -4.08 -5.58
C ALA A 324 16.39 -2.62 -5.37
N GLY A 325 16.62 -1.88 -6.47
CA GLY A 325 16.91 -0.45 -6.45
C GLY A 325 15.69 0.39 -6.89
N PRO A 326 15.79 1.73 -6.87
CA PRO A 326 14.71 2.61 -7.34
C PRO A 326 14.57 2.58 -8.86
N GLU A 327 15.65 2.21 -9.56
CA GLU A 327 15.79 2.33 -10.99
C GLU A 327 15.02 1.26 -11.76
N GLY A 328 14.21 1.69 -12.72
CA GLY A 328 13.64 0.81 -13.74
C GLY A 328 12.34 0.10 -13.36
N SER A 329 11.75 0.38 -12.19
CA SER A 329 10.42 -0.13 -11.80
C SER A 329 9.34 0.25 -12.83
N TRP A 330 9.32 1.53 -13.24
CA TRP A 330 8.45 2.05 -14.29
C TRP A 330 8.76 1.45 -15.67
N ALA A 331 10.02 1.15 -15.97
CA ALA A 331 10.44 0.62 -17.26
C ALA A 331 10.02 -0.85 -17.41
N ALA A 332 10.24 -1.63 -16.34
CA ALA A 332 9.84 -3.03 -16.24
C ALA A 332 8.31 -3.18 -16.32
N LEU A 333 7.54 -2.31 -15.67
CA LEU A 333 6.08 -2.28 -15.80
C LEU A 333 5.63 -1.85 -17.20
N ARG A 334 6.21 -0.80 -17.77
CA ARG A 334 5.87 -0.31 -19.12
C ARG A 334 6.15 -1.34 -20.23
N ALA A 335 7.13 -2.22 -20.03
CA ALA A 335 7.44 -3.34 -20.92
C ALA A 335 6.60 -4.60 -20.66
N SER A 336 5.90 -4.69 -19.52
CA SER A 336 5.08 -5.84 -19.13
C SER A 336 3.66 -5.74 -19.70
N PRO A 337 3.00 -6.85 -20.05
CA PRO A 337 1.56 -6.82 -20.34
C PRO A 337 0.70 -6.60 -19.08
N ASN A 338 1.24 -6.76 -17.86
CA ASN A 338 0.54 -6.33 -16.64
C ASN A 338 0.53 -4.80 -16.53
N GLN A 339 -0.63 -4.20 -16.83
CA GLN A 339 -0.90 -2.77 -16.68
C GLN A 339 -1.94 -2.48 -15.57
N SER A 340 -2.10 -3.39 -14.59
CA SER A 340 -3.11 -3.24 -13.53
C SER A 340 -2.90 -1.98 -12.70
N GLU A 341 -3.99 -1.35 -12.26
CA GLU A 341 -3.87 -0.10 -11.49
C GLU A 341 -3.16 -0.32 -10.15
N ARG A 342 -3.31 -1.51 -9.55
CA ARG A 342 -2.62 -1.92 -8.32
C ARG A 342 -1.12 -2.11 -8.53
N ALA A 343 -0.66 -2.65 -9.66
CA ALA A 343 0.76 -2.83 -9.94
C ALA A 343 1.49 -1.49 -10.10
N TRP A 344 0.91 -0.53 -10.82
CA TRP A 344 1.42 0.84 -10.93
C TRP A 344 1.43 1.58 -9.59
N TYR A 345 0.39 1.40 -8.78
CA TYR A 345 0.37 1.91 -7.40
C TYR A 345 1.51 1.34 -6.56
N LEU A 346 1.78 0.03 -6.63
CA LEU A 346 2.84 -0.62 -5.85
C LEU A 346 4.24 -0.12 -6.27
N ALA A 347 4.49 0.10 -7.56
CA ALA A 347 5.73 0.71 -8.02
C ALA A 347 5.92 2.15 -7.53
N ALA A 348 4.84 2.96 -7.51
CA ALA A 348 4.88 4.28 -6.89
C ALA A 348 5.11 4.20 -5.36
N ALA A 349 4.47 3.24 -4.69
CA ALA A 349 4.57 3.04 -3.25
C ALA A 349 5.98 2.62 -2.84
N ASP A 350 6.67 1.86 -3.67
CA ASP A 350 8.06 1.47 -3.43
C ASP A 350 9.00 2.68 -3.53
N ILE A 351 8.91 3.50 -4.58
CA ILE A 351 9.69 4.74 -4.70
C ILE A 351 9.42 5.68 -3.52
N MET A 352 8.15 5.81 -3.09
CA MET A 352 7.79 6.58 -1.89
C MET A 352 8.44 5.98 -0.63
N SER A 353 8.44 4.66 -0.49
CA SER A 353 9.02 3.98 0.67
C SER A 353 10.55 4.10 0.71
N GLN A 354 11.22 3.98 -0.43
CA GLN A 354 12.66 4.26 -0.57
C GLN A 354 12.99 5.74 -0.27
N SER A 355 12.10 6.67 -0.62
CA SER A 355 12.22 8.09 -0.25
C SER A 355 12.05 8.30 1.26
N ALA A 356 11.09 7.61 1.88
CA ALA A 356 10.85 7.67 3.31
C ALA A 356 11.95 7.00 4.15
N GLU A 357 12.62 5.97 3.61
CA GLU A 357 13.81 5.37 4.23
C GLU A 357 14.94 6.39 4.37
N CYS A 358 15.17 7.22 3.34
CA CYS A 358 16.16 8.32 3.41
C CYS A 358 15.88 9.32 4.55
N LEU A 359 14.62 9.49 4.99
CA LEU A 359 14.29 10.30 6.17
C LEU A 359 14.57 9.61 7.51
N GLN A 360 14.75 8.29 7.53
CA GLN A 360 15.11 7.54 8.74
C GLN A 360 16.63 7.43 8.92
N GLN A 361 17.39 7.56 7.84
CA GLN A 361 18.86 7.48 7.86
C GLN A 361 19.43 8.68 8.63
N ARG A 362 20.22 8.39 9.69
CA ARG A 362 20.89 9.41 10.52
C ARG A 362 22.11 10.04 9.84
N SER A 363 22.66 9.38 8.84
CA SER A 363 23.75 9.89 8.02
C SER A 363 23.21 10.80 6.91
N LYS A 364 23.96 11.85 6.57
CA LYS A 364 23.67 12.73 5.42
C LYS A 364 23.38 11.88 4.17
N VAL A 365 22.15 11.98 3.66
CA VAL A 365 21.72 11.25 2.46
C VAL A 365 22.57 11.74 1.29
N LYS A 366 23.18 10.82 0.54
CA LYS A 366 24.01 11.19 -0.61
C LYS A 366 23.15 11.95 -1.63
N SER A 367 23.51 13.18 -2.00
CA SER A 367 22.71 14.01 -2.92
C SER A 367 22.47 13.31 -4.28
N GLN A 368 23.40 12.45 -4.73
CA GLN A 368 23.20 11.55 -5.88
C GLN A 368 21.96 10.65 -5.74
N ARG A 369 21.71 10.06 -4.56
CA ARG A 369 20.56 9.20 -4.29
C ARG A 369 19.24 9.96 -4.37
N LEU A 370 19.22 11.22 -3.91
CA LEU A 370 18.06 12.10 -4.04
C LEU A 370 17.80 12.44 -5.51
N CYS A 371 18.84 12.75 -6.30
CA CYS A 371 18.70 12.97 -7.74
C CYS A 371 18.16 11.73 -8.48
N MET A 372 18.63 10.52 -8.14
CA MET A 372 18.09 9.27 -8.68
C MET A 372 16.59 9.13 -8.36
N LEU A 373 16.19 9.31 -7.09
CA LEU A 373 14.78 9.23 -6.70
C LEU A 373 13.92 10.28 -7.41
N LYS A 374 14.36 11.54 -7.51
CA LYS A 374 13.64 12.60 -8.26
C LYS A 374 13.50 12.26 -9.74
N ASN A 375 14.53 11.66 -10.36
CA ASN A 375 14.46 11.18 -11.73
C ASN A 375 13.44 10.04 -11.87
N GLU A 376 13.50 9.01 -11.03
CA GLU A 376 12.59 7.86 -11.11
C GLU A 376 11.13 8.25 -10.84
N ILE A 377 10.86 9.19 -9.93
CA ILE A 377 9.51 9.78 -9.75
C ILE A 377 9.04 10.44 -11.06
N SER A 378 9.92 11.16 -11.75
CA SER A 378 9.60 11.84 -13.01
C SER A 378 9.36 10.84 -14.15
N CYS A 379 10.22 9.82 -14.28
CA CYS A 379 10.06 8.75 -15.25
C CYS A 379 8.80 7.91 -15.02
N LEU A 380 8.44 7.62 -13.76
CA LEU A 380 7.21 6.92 -13.44
C LEU A 380 5.98 7.79 -13.77
N ARG A 381 5.95 9.07 -13.35
CA ARG A 381 4.89 10.03 -13.72
C ARG A 381 4.67 10.12 -15.24
N LEU A 382 5.75 10.14 -16.03
CA LEU A 382 5.70 10.20 -17.50
C LEU A 382 5.35 8.87 -18.17
N SER A 383 5.53 7.74 -17.47
CA SER A 383 5.23 6.39 -17.98
C SER A 383 3.85 5.88 -17.59
N LEU A 384 3.11 6.60 -16.74
CA LEU A 384 1.74 6.24 -16.35
C LEU A 384 0.84 6.07 -17.59
N PRO A 385 0.07 4.97 -17.70
CA PRO A 385 -0.84 4.73 -18.80
C PRO A 385 -1.91 5.84 -18.98
N PRO A 386 -2.53 5.99 -20.18
CA PRO A 386 -3.48 7.08 -20.45
C PRO A 386 -4.68 7.15 -19.50
N ASN A 387 -5.17 6.02 -18.98
CA ASN A 387 -6.26 5.95 -17.99
C ASN A 387 -5.87 6.51 -16.60
N PHE A 388 -4.57 6.69 -16.30
CA PHE A 388 -4.12 7.38 -15.09
C PHE A 388 -4.20 8.90 -15.19
N ARG A 389 -4.45 9.46 -16.38
CA ARG A 389 -4.69 10.90 -16.52
C ARG A 389 -6.01 11.24 -15.85
N LEU A 390 -5.99 12.19 -14.91
CA LEU A 390 -7.16 12.65 -14.15
C LEU A 390 -8.12 13.53 -15.01
N SER A 391 -8.50 13.01 -16.17
CA SER A 391 -9.52 13.59 -17.06
C SER A 391 -10.92 13.26 -16.55
N THR A 392 -11.90 14.07 -16.96
CA THR A 392 -13.28 13.98 -16.43
C THR A 392 -13.93 12.65 -16.85
N ASP A 393 -13.78 12.30 -18.12
CA ASP A 393 -14.54 11.24 -18.76
C ASP A 393 -14.19 9.83 -18.24
N TYR A 394 -12.95 9.62 -17.77
CA TYR A 394 -12.52 8.33 -17.22
C TYR A 394 -13.01 8.08 -15.80
N MET A 395 -13.25 9.14 -15.01
CA MET A 395 -13.73 9.00 -13.62
C MET A 395 -15.26 9.07 -13.51
N SER A 396 -15.96 9.50 -14.58
CA SER A 396 -17.41 9.39 -14.75
C SER A 396 -17.85 8.18 -15.60
N SER A 397 -16.89 7.42 -16.16
CA SER A 397 -17.16 6.19 -16.94
C SER A 397 -17.57 5.03 -16.01
N SER A 398 -18.14 3.97 -16.59
CA SER A 398 -18.58 2.73 -15.93
C SER A 398 -17.45 1.86 -15.33
N ALA A 399 -16.28 2.45 -15.05
CA ALA A 399 -15.14 1.77 -14.47
C ALA A 399 -15.37 1.47 -12.97
N PRO A 400 -14.96 0.28 -12.46
CA PRO A 400 -15.07 -0.05 -11.05
C PRO A 400 -14.42 0.98 -10.12
N ARG A 401 -15.11 1.31 -9.03
CA ARG A 401 -14.71 2.31 -8.02
C ARG A 401 -13.28 2.11 -7.49
N CYS A 402 -12.84 0.85 -7.37
CA CYS A 402 -11.49 0.50 -6.92
C CYS A 402 -10.37 0.96 -7.88
N ARG A 403 -10.57 0.88 -9.21
CA ARG A 403 -9.57 1.34 -10.19
C ARG A 403 -9.32 2.84 -10.07
N SER A 404 -10.40 3.62 -9.93
CA SER A 404 -10.34 5.06 -9.63
C SER A 404 -9.54 5.34 -8.35
N ASN A 405 -9.75 4.56 -7.30
CA ASN A 405 -9.02 4.71 -6.04
C ASN A 405 -7.53 4.35 -6.17
N TRP A 406 -7.15 3.34 -6.96
CA TRP A 406 -5.74 3.04 -7.23
C TRP A 406 -5.04 4.11 -8.06
N ILE A 407 -5.73 4.69 -9.05
CA ILE A 407 -5.21 5.82 -9.84
C ILE A 407 -4.94 7.04 -8.94
N ILE A 408 -5.93 7.45 -8.13
CA ILE A 408 -5.76 8.57 -7.18
C ILE A 408 -4.68 8.24 -6.13
N GLY A 409 -4.64 7.01 -5.62
CA GLY A 409 -3.61 6.53 -4.72
C GLY A 409 -2.21 6.67 -5.30
N THR A 410 -2.02 6.31 -6.57
CA THR A 410 -0.75 6.46 -7.29
C THR A 410 -0.29 7.92 -7.34
N HIS A 411 -1.20 8.86 -7.64
CA HIS A 411 -0.89 10.29 -7.64
C HIS A 411 -0.58 10.85 -6.24
N LEU A 412 -1.34 10.44 -5.21
CA LEU A 412 -1.07 10.81 -3.81
C LEU A 412 0.30 10.31 -3.33
N THR A 413 0.63 9.06 -3.66
CA THR A 413 1.90 8.43 -3.36
C THR A 413 3.07 9.14 -4.06
N LEU A 414 2.93 9.48 -5.35
CA LEU A 414 3.95 10.22 -6.11
C LEU A 414 4.10 11.68 -5.67
N SER A 415 3.02 12.34 -5.24
CA SER A 415 3.08 13.68 -4.62
C SER A 415 3.81 13.61 -3.28
N THR A 416 3.55 12.57 -2.48
CA THR A 416 4.23 12.31 -1.21
C THR A 416 5.72 12.01 -1.39
N ALA A 417 6.09 11.18 -2.37
CA ALA A 417 7.48 10.90 -2.72
C ALA A 417 8.23 12.17 -3.17
N SER A 418 7.63 12.98 -4.08
CA SER A 418 8.18 14.27 -4.49
C SER A 418 8.39 15.20 -3.29
N PHE A 419 7.39 15.34 -2.42
CA PHE A 419 7.51 16.17 -1.22
C PHE A 419 8.66 15.71 -0.32
N ILE A 420 8.79 14.40 -0.07
CA ILE A 420 9.87 13.86 0.77
C ILE A 420 11.25 14.17 0.18
N THR A 421 11.44 13.90 -1.13
CA THR A 421 12.73 14.15 -1.79
C THR A 421 13.07 15.64 -1.89
N GLU A 422 12.09 16.53 -2.06
CA GLU A 422 12.30 17.97 -2.07
C GLU A 422 12.60 18.52 -0.68
N TYR A 423 11.88 18.05 0.35
CA TYR A 423 12.15 18.37 1.75
C TYR A 423 13.55 17.93 2.18
N LEU A 424 14.01 16.74 1.76
CA LEU A 424 15.38 16.27 1.99
C LEU A 424 16.44 17.15 1.29
N SER A 425 16.17 17.64 0.07
CA SER A 425 17.07 18.60 -0.59
C SER A 425 17.15 19.93 0.16
N LEU A 426 16.02 20.48 0.62
CA LEU A 426 16.03 21.69 1.43
C LEU A 426 16.90 21.50 2.68
N LEU A 427 16.78 20.38 3.40
CA LEU A 427 17.61 20.10 4.57
C LEU A 427 19.12 19.98 4.26
N ASP A 428 19.50 19.52 3.07
CA ASP A 428 20.90 19.47 2.60
C ASP A 428 21.46 20.90 2.41
N ASP A 429 20.67 21.80 1.82
CA ASP A 429 21.02 23.21 1.59
C ASP A 429 21.00 24.07 2.88
N CYS A 430 20.16 23.71 3.86
CA CYS A 430 19.95 24.45 5.12
C CYS A 430 21.21 24.56 6.01
N GLU A 431 22.21 23.68 5.86
CA GLU A 431 23.45 23.73 6.66
C GLU A 431 24.22 25.05 6.50
N GLY A 432 23.85 25.92 5.53
CA GLY A 432 24.43 27.24 5.32
C GLY A 432 23.59 28.50 5.59
N ARG A 433 22.23 28.49 5.60
CA ARG A 433 21.44 29.76 5.43
C ARG A 433 20.03 29.84 6.09
N ARG A 434 20.00 29.93 7.43
CA ARG A 434 18.79 29.87 8.30
C ARG A 434 17.59 30.83 8.06
N LEU A 435 17.58 31.69 7.03
CA LEU A 435 16.48 32.66 6.79
C LEU A 435 15.66 32.38 5.52
N GLY A 436 16.19 31.67 4.52
CA GLY A 436 15.43 31.29 3.32
C GLY A 436 14.52 30.08 3.54
N ASP A 437 14.90 29.23 4.50
CA ASP A 437 14.40 27.87 4.65
C ASP A 437 12.91 27.82 5.02
N ALA A 438 12.46 28.71 5.92
CA ALA A 438 11.05 28.79 6.32
C ALA A 438 10.13 29.20 5.15
N SER A 439 10.61 30.06 4.24
CA SER A 439 9.86 30.48 3.05
C SER A 439 9.76 29.34 2.03
N ASN A 440 10.90 28.73 1.69
CA ASN A 440 10.98 27.60 0.76
C ASN A 440 10.14 26.40 1.24
N PHE A 441 10.22 26.11 2.55
CA PHE A 441 9.44 25.06 3.18
C PHE A 441 7.92 25.36 3.16
N SER A 442 7.51 26.61 3.39
CA SER A 442 6.11 27.05 3.24
C SER A 442 5.62 26.91 1.80
N ILE A 443 6.43 27.29 0.80
CA ILE A 443 6.11 27.13 -0.63
C ILE A 443 5.93 25.64 -0.99
N LEU A 444 6.79 24.76 -0.47
CA LEU A 444 6.69 23.32 -0.67
C LEU A 444 5.38 22.74 -0.08
N LEU A 445 5.01 23.15 1.14
CA LEU A 445 3.73 22.78 1.76
C LEU A 445 2.52 23.27 0.95
N GLN A 446 2.53 24.54 0.50
CA GLN A 446 1.45 25.13 -0.30
C GLN A 446 1.30 24.42 -1.65
N THR A 447 2.42 24.11 -2.31
CA THR A 447 2.43 23.38 -3.59
C THR A 447 1.80 22.00 -3.45
N ARG A 448 2.17 21.23 -2.42
CA ARG A 448 1.56 19.92 -2.14
C ARG A 448 0.07 20.03 -1.79
N ALA A 449 -0.34 21.03 -1.01
CA ALA A 449 -1.76 21.24 -0.68
C ALA A 449 -2.61 21.55 -1.94
N LEU A 450 -2.06 22.31 -2.90
CA LEU A 450 -2.68 22.55 -4.20
C LEU A 450 -2.72 21.29 -5.09
N GLU A 451 -1.66 20.46 -5.11
CA GLU A 451 -1.69 19.16 -5.80
C GLU A 451 -2.80 18.26 -5.25
N ILE A 452 -2.87 18.09 -3.93
CA ILE A 452 -3.93 17.30 -3.27
C ILE A 452 -5.32 17.86 -3.59
N SER A 453 -5.47 19.20 -3.63
CA SER A 453 -6.75 19.83 -4.00
C SER A 453 -7.16 19.51 -5.44
N ARG A 454 -6.21 19.41 -6.38
CA ARG A 454 -6.49 18.99 -7.77
C ARG A 454 -6.91 17.52 -7.86
N PHE A 455 -6.33 16.65 -7.04
CA PHE A 455 -6.75 15.24 -6.97
C PHE A 455 -8.15 15.12 -6.35
N ALA A 456 -8.41 15.83 -5.25
CA ALA A 456 -9.69 15.88 -4.56
C ALA A 456 -10.84 16.37 -5.47
N TRP A 457 -10.58 17.39 -6.28
CA TRP A 457 -11.52 17.89 -7.30
C TRP A 457 -11.96 16.82 -8.32
N ARG A 458 -11.16 15.77 -8.50
CA ARG A 458 -11.44 14.64 -9.39
C ARG A 458 -11.86 13.36 -8.67
N TRP A 459 -12.00 13.39 -7.35
CA TRP A 459 -12.27 12.19 -6.54
C TRP A 459 -13.70 12.22 -5.97
N PRO A 460 -14.64 11.40 -6.51
CA PRO A 460 -16.01 11.36 -6.01
C PRO A 460 -16.07 10.93 -4.53
N THR A 461 -16.98 11.50 -3.75
CA THR A 461 -17.02 11.29 -2.28
C THR A 461 -17.37 9.85 -1.91
N GLU A 462 -18.17 9.20 -2.73
CA GLU A 462 -18.50 7.78 -2.69
C GLU A 462 -17.30 6.86 -2.97
N HIS A 463 -16.32 7.31 -3.76
CA HIS A 463 -15.06 6.60 -4.01
C HIS A 463 -14.10 6.78 -2.83
N ILE A 464 -14.04 7.99 -2.23
CA ILE A 464 -13.21 8.26 -1.04
C ILE A 464 -13.54 7.29 0.10
N ARG A 465 -14.83 7.02 0.36
CA ARG A 465 -15.27 6.11 1.43
C ARG A 465 -14.84 4.65 1.21
N SER A 466 -14.72 4.21 -0.04
CA SER A 466 -14.24 2.86 -0.41
C SER A 466 -12.75 2.82 -0.78
N ALA A 467 -12.00 3.89 -0.47
CA ALA A 467 -10.57 3.95 -0.75
C ALA A 467 -9.74 3.23 0.30
N HIS A 468 -8.49 2.92 -0.08
CA HIS A 468 -7.53 2.28 0.80
C HIS A 468 -7.31 3.13 2.07
N PRO A 469 -7.48 2.58 3.29
CA PRO A 469 -7.51 3.36 4.54
C PRO A 469 -6.21 4.16 4.76
N PHE A 470 -5.07 3.64 4.30
CA PHE A 470 -3.75 4.28 4.50
C PHE A 470 -3.60 5.59 3.72
N PHE A 471 -4.45 5.89 2.74
CA PHE A 471 -4.43 7.18 2.03
C PHE A 471 -4.69 8.36 2.98
N ALA A 472 -5.37 8.13 4.13
CA ALA A 472 -5.51 9.11 5.20
C ALA A 472 -4.16 9.69 5.70
N CYS A 473 -3.10 8.87 5.67
CA CYS A 473 -1.75 9.26 6.07
C CYS A 473 -0.89 9.77 4.90
N LEU A 474 -1.22 9.42 3.64
CA LEU A 474 -0.58 10.05 2.47
C LEU A 474 -0.97 11.52 2.31
N LEU A 475 -2.15 11.90 2.81
CA LEU A 475 -2.60 13.29 2.91
C LEU A 475 -1.85 14.09 4.01
N LEU A 476 -1.17 13.40 4.93
CA LEU A 476 -0.38 14.05 5.98
C LEU A 476 0.99 14.49 5.48
N THR A 477 1.55 15.43 6.24
CA THR A 477 2.98 15.73 6.21
C THR A 477 3.63 15.25 7.52
N PRO A 478 3.76 13.92 7.76
CA PRO A 478 4.19 13.36 9.04
C PRO A 478 5.65 13.66 9.42
N HIS A 479 6.39 14.29 8.51
CA HIS A 479 7.77 14.72 8.73
C HIS A 479 7.87 16.09 9.41
N VAL A 480 6.75 16.81 9.55
CA VAL A 480 6.67 18.20 10.01
C VAL A 480 5.72 18.29 11.20
N GLN A 481 6.09 17.64 12.31
CA GLN A 481 5.42 17.85 13.59
C GLN A 481 6.10 19.02 14.32
N GLY A 482 5.33 20.01 14.78
CA GLY A 482 5.80 21.06 15.68
C GLY A 482 5.89 22.49 15.12
N LEU A 483 5.76 22.71 13.80
CA LEU A 483 5.52 24.05 13.28
C LEU A 483 4.01 24.36 13.31
N GLU A 484 3.64 25.56 13.77
CA GLU A 484 2.30 26.10 13.51
C GLU A 484 2.03 26.09 12.01
N SER A 485 0.92 25.48 11.59
CA SER A 485 0.67 25.26 10.16
C SER A 485 0.67 26.58 9.38
N PRO A 486 1.66 26.83 8.49
CA PRO A 486 1.76 28.08 7.73
C PRO A 486 0.63 28.23 6.69
N LEU A 487 -0.24 27.24 6.57
CA LEU A 487 -1.48 27.30 5.79
C LEU A 487 -2.57 28.12 6.49
N LYS A 488 -2.58 28.23 7.82
CA LYS A 488 -3.65 28.93 8.57
C LYS A 488 -3.74 30.43 8.27
N SER A 489 -2.62 31.06 7.91
CA SER A 489 -2.51 32.48 7.56
C SER A 489 -2.30 32.72 6.06
N SER A 490 -2.34 31.66 5.24
CA SER A 490 -2.14 31.71 3.79
C SER A 490 -3.48 31.91 3.05
N PRO A 491 -3.52 32.58 1.89
CA PRO A 491 -4.69 32.59 1.01
C PRO A 491 -5.14 31.18 0.55
N ILE A 492 -4.29 30.17 0.73
CA ILE A 492 -4.53 28.76 0.36
C ILE A 492 -5.07 27.95 1.58
N ALA A 493 -5.51 28.60 2.65
CA ALA A 493 -6.09 27.93 3.83
C ALA A 493 -7.21 26.92 3.50
N SER A 494 -8.00 27.19 2.46
CA SER A 494 -9.06 26.29 1.97
C SER A 494 -8.54 24.92 1.51
N SER A 495 -7.32 24.81 0.95
CA SER A 495 -6.70 23.52 0.62
C SER A 495 -6.37 22.69 1.86
N GLY A 496 -6.08 23.34 3.00
CA GLY A 496 -5.96 22.66 4.29
C GLY A 496 -7.28 22.06 4.77
N GLU A 497 -8.41 22.74 4.51
CA GLU A 497 -9.75 22.19 4.79
C GLU A 497 -10.14 21.07 3.83
N VAL A 498 -9.74 21.12 2.55
CA VAL A 498 -9.93 20.00 1.61
C VAL A 498 -9.28 18.71 2.13
N ILE A 499 -8.05 18.78 2.64
CA ILE A 499 -7.37 17.62 3.27
C ILE A 499 -8.20 17.07 4.44
N LYS A 500 -8.65 17.94 5.35
CA LYS A 500 -9.48 17.55 6.51
C LYS A 500 -10.82 16.96 6.12
N LEU A 501 -11.42 17.40 5.00
CA LEU A 501 -12.67 16.86 4.47
C LEU A 501 -12.47 15.44 3.92
N ILE A 502 -11.43 15.19 3.14
CA ILE A 502 -11.08 13.84 2.65
C ILE A 502 -10.83 12.90 3.83
N GLN A 503 -10.04 13.34 4.83
CA GLN A 503 -9.80 12.58 6.06
C GLN A 503 -11.07 12.36 6.87
N SER A 504 -12.03 13.30 6.82
CA SER A 504 -13.35 13.14 7.44
C SER A 504 -14.17 12.05 6.74
N HIS A 505 -14.20 12.02 5.40
CA HIS A 505 -14.89 11.00 4.62
C HIS A 505 -14.27 9.60 4.79
N LEU A 506 -12.94 9.49 4.79
CA LEU A 506 -12.24 8.26 5.18
C LEU A 506 -12.57 7.87 6.63
N GLY A 507 -12.70 8.88 7.50
CA GLY A 507 -13.05 8.76 8.92
C GLY A 507 -14.47 8.26 9.21
N GLU A 508 -15.37 8.25 8.23
CA GLU A 508 -16.72 7.69 8.39
C GLU A 508 -16.70 6.16 8.58
N ILE A 509 -15.71 5.48 7.99
CA ILE A 509 -15.53 4.02 8.05
C ILE A 509 -14.26 3.65 8.83
N TRP A 510 -13.15 4.34 8.58
CA TRP A 510 -11.83 4.00 9.11
C TRP A 510 -11.40 5.00 10.20
N LYS A 511 -11.28 4.54 11.44
CA LYS A 511 -10.80 5.36 12.58
C LYS A 511 -9.42 5.98 12.33
N LEU A 512 -8.62 5.40 11.44
CA LEU A 512 -7.38 5.99 10.93
C LEU A 512 -7.59 7.38 10.29
N GLY A 513 -8.68 7.60 9.54
CA GLY A 513 -9.02 8.91 8.95
C GLY A 513 -9.26 9.98 10.02
N LEU A 514 -10.00 9.63 11.08
CA LEU A 514 -10.23 10.52 12.22
C LEU A 514 -8.96 10.77 13.04
N THR A 515 -8.09 9.77 13.14
CA THR A 515 -6.78 9.90 13.81
C THR A 515 -5.85 10.81 13.02
N ALA A 516 -5.82 10.69 11.69
CA ALA A 516 -5.03 11.53 10.80
C ALA A 516 -5.56 12.99 10.69
N LYS A 517 -6.84 13.23 11.01
CA LYS A 517 -7.44 14.57 11.02
C LYS A 517 -7.04 15.42 12.24
N ARG A 518 -6.54 14.79 13.31
CA ARG A 518 -6.15 15.43 14.57
C ARG A 518 -4.69 15.90 14.54
#